data_AF-A0A965PCC4-F1
#
_entry.id   AF-A0A965PCC4-F1
#
_cell.length_a   1.000
_cell.length_b   1.000
_cell.length_c   1.000
_cell.angle_alpha   90.00
_cell.angle_beta   90.00
_cell.angle_gamma   90.00
#
_symmetry.space_group_name_H-M   'P 1'
#
loop_
_entity.id
_entity.type
_entity.pdbx_description
1 polymer ?
#
loop_
_entity_poly.entity_id
_entity_poly.type
_entity_poly.pdbx_seq_one_letter_code
_entity_poly.pdbx_strand_id
1 'polypeptide(L)'
;SLSWDTTGVTEHRTSALDERIIGGDNGDNFYGAINLRGDSIEGIDVVIPGMKYSETWIMPVQVGLSTEYARQVFLLTGTVNAATFRAFSPGEALFLGARANHSGDQPYTTVTFDFHIRANNPTFYVKGLEQTSKKGWEHFWVVYRTDTSDSGALIQYPRCLVINKIYEEEDWSPLRINSAPGRQRRGTTATAAETAQAVDAFFAR
;
A
#
# COMPACT_ATOMS: atom_id res chain seq x y z
N SER A 1 15.53 -6.46 13.24
CA SER A 1 14.63 -5.65 14.08
C SER A 1 13.36 -5.36 13.30
N LEU A 2 12.31 -4.91 13.99
CA LEU A 2 11.02 -4.57 13.40
C LEU A 2 10.62 -3.17 13.85
N SER A 3 10.17 -2.33 12.92
CA SER A 3 9.62 -1.00 13.19
C SER A 3 8.34 -0.80 12.39
N TRP A 4 7.31 -0.22 13.00
CA TRP A 4 6.03 0.06 12.35
C TRP A 4 5.43 1.35 12.90
N ASP A 5 4.75 2.08 12.01
CA ASP A 5 4.09 3.34 12.29
C ASP A 5 2.76 3.37 11.54
N THR A 6 1.66 3.46 12.29
CA THR A 6 0.28 3.48 11.76
C THR A 6 -0.29 4.89 11.70
N THR A 7 0.55 5.94 11.78
CA THR A 7 0.11 7.29 11.44
C THR A 7 -0.39 7.28 10.00
N GLY A 8 -1.70 7.47 9.84
CA GLY A 8 -2.42 7.21 8.60
C GLY A 8 -1.94 8.08 7.43
N VAL A 9 -2.36 7.69 6.24
CA VAL A 9 -2.02 8.40 4.99
C VAL A 9 -3.15 9.36 4.66
N THR A 10 -2.84 10.51 4.07
CA THR A 10 -3.86 11.42 3.53
C THR A 10 -4.24 10.99 2.12
N GLU A 11 -5.55 10.92 1.86
CA GLU A 11 -6.11 10.73 0.53
C GLU A 11 -7.07 11.88 0.22
N HIS A 12 -6.89 12.48 -0.95
CA HIS A 12 -7.83 13.47 -1.45
C HIS A 12 -9.15 12.81 -1.85
N ARG A 13 -10.25 13.34 -1.34
CA ARG A 13 -11.58 12.77 -1.52
C ARG A 13 -12.57 13.84 -1.94
N THR A 14 -13.25 13.61 -3.06
CA THR A 14 -14.25 14.52 -3.64
C THR A 14 -15.68 14.17 -3.26
N SER A 15 -15.91 12.97 -2.70
CA SER A 15 -17.24 12.48 -2.31
C SER A 15 -17.30 12.04 -0.84
N ALA A 16 -18.34 12.45 -0.12
CA ALA A 16 -18.62 12.05 1.25
C ALA A 16 -19.17 10.61 1.32
N LEU A 17 -19.00 9.98 2.48
CA LEU A 17 -19.59 8.66 2.75
C LEU A 17 -21.09 8.76 2.98
N ASP A 18 -21.52 9.83 3.63
CA ASP A 18 -22.92 10.19 3.80
C ASP A 18 -23.06 11.72 3.83
N GLU A 19 -24.27 12.19 3.57
CA GLU A 19 -24.59 13.61 3.48
C GLU A 19 -25.92 13.87 4.18
N ARG A 20 -25.91 14.87 5.06
CA ARG A 20 -27.10 15.42 5.71
C ARG A 20 -27.24 16.89 5.33
N ILE A 21 -28.38 17.24 4.75
CA ILE A 21 -28.70 18.60 4.31
C ILE A 21 -29.61 19.28 5.35
N ILE A 22 -29.33 20.54 5.67
CA ILE A 22 -30.09 21.34 6.65
C ILE A 22 -30.55 22.63 5.97
N GLY A 23 -31.87 22.83 5.85
CA GLY A 23 -32.46 23.97 5.14
C GLY A 23 -32.42 23.83 3.61
N GLY A 24 -32.96 24.82 2.90
CA GLY A 24 -33.15 24.80 1.45
C GLY A 24 -34.57 24.38 1.03
N ASP A 25 -34.96 24.71 -0.20
CA ASP A 25 -36.19 24.19 -0.80
C ASP A 25 -36.01 22.66 -0.93
N ASN A 26 -36.80 21.92 -0.16
CA ASN A 26 -36.67 20.47 0.04
C ASN A 26 -36.33 19.70 -1.25
N GLY A 27 -35.13 19.13 -1.38
CA GLY A 27 -34.92 18.00 -2.29
C GLY A 27 -33.63 17.91 -3.08
N ASP A 28 -32.76 18.93 -3.06
CA ASP A 28 -31.53 18.85 -3.85
C ASP A 28 -30.56 17.84 -3.25
N ASN A 29 -30.32 16.74 -3.96
CA ASN A 29 -29.34 15.73 -3.59
C ASN A 29 -28.03 16.05 -4.30
N PHE A 30 -27.00 16.44 -3.55
CA PHE A 30 -25.66 16.69 -4.10
C PHE A 30 -24.81 15.42 -4.17
N TYR A 31 -25.40 14.26 -3.88
CA TYR A 31 -24.75 12.95 -3.96
C TYR A 31 -23.43 12.89 -3.17
N GLY A 32 -23.35 13.63 -2.07
CA GLY A 32 -22.16 13.75 -1.24
C GLY A 32 -20.98 14.48 -1.88
N ALA A 33 -21.17 15.27 -2.95
CA ALA A 33 -20.10 16.11 -3.48
C ALA A 33 -19.58 17.08 -2.40
N ILE A 34 -18.27 17.05 -2.13
CA ILE A 34 -17.65 17.86 -1.07
C ILE A 34 -17.11 19.17 -1.66
N ASN A 35 -17.45 20.30 -1.02
CA ASN A 35 -17.04 21.65 -1.45
C ASN A 35 -17.37 21.91 -2.93
N LEU A 36 -18.62 21.63 -3.31
CA LEU A 36 -19.14 21.95 -4.64
C LEU A 36 -19.19 23.47 -4.84
N ARG A 37 -18.59 23.95 -5.94
CA ARG A 37 -18.56 25.37 -6.30
C ARG A 37 -18.93 25.55 -7.77
N GLY A 38 -20.21 25.77 -8.03
CA GLY A 38 -20.73 25.83 -9.39
C GLY A 38 -20.60 24.48 -10.08
N ASP A 39 -19.69 24.37 -11.05
CA ASP A 39 -19.39 23.14 -11.77
C ASP A 39 -18.14 22.39 -11.28
N SER A 40 -17.39 22.95 -10.33
CA SER A 40 -16.19 22.33 -9.78
C SER A 40 -16.43 21.68 -8.41
N ILE A 41 -15.71 20.59 -8.13
CA ILE A 41 -15.74 19.89 -6.85
C ILE A 41 -14.32 19.92 -6.28
N GLU A 42 -14.15 20.62 -5.16
CA GLU A 42 -12.83 20.82 -4.57
C GLU A 42 -12.40 19.64 -3.69
N GLY A 43 -13.32 18.94 -3.04
CA GLY A 43 -12.99 17.86 -2.11
C GLY A 43 -12.25 18.32 -0.85
N ILE A 44 -11.78 17.32 -0.08
CA ILE A 44 -10.93 17.50 1.10
C ILE A 44 -9.93 16.34 1.22
N ASP A 45 -8.85 16.54 1.97
CA ASP A 45 -7.96 15.45 2.36
C ASP A 45 -8.46 14.75 3.62
N VAL A 46 -8.54 13.43 3.58
CA VAL A 46 -8.95 12.60 4.72
C VAL A 46 -7.84 11.65 5.11
N VAL A 47 -7.69 11.40 6.42
CA VAL A 47 -6.78 10.36 6.91
C VAL A 47 -7.45 9.00 6.71
N ILE A 48 -6.76 8.11 6.01
CA ILE A 48 -7.15 6.72 5.83
C ILE A 48 -6.16 5.77 6.52
N PRO A 49 -6.57 4.54 6.87
CA PRO A 49 -5.66 3.54 7.39
C PRO A 49 -4.50 3.29 6.42
N GLY A 50 -3.30 3.66 6.87
CA GLY A 50 -2.05 3.37 6.20
C GLY A 50 -0.97 3.12 7.26
N MET A 51 0.04 2.34 6.90
CA MET A 51 1.11 2.00 7.83
C MET A 51 2.45 2.00 7.11
N LYS A 52 3.43 2.74 7.65
CA LYS A 52 4.83 2.60 7.26
C LYS A 52 5.46 1.49 8.08
N TYR A 53 6.15 0.59 7.39
CA TYR A 53 6.63 -0.66 7.95
C TYR A 53 8.07 -0.89 7.53
N SER A 54 8.95 -1.21 8.47
CA SER A 54 10.36 -1.45 8.19
C SER A 54 10.86 -2.70 8.91
N GLU A 55 11.52 -3.59 8.16
CA GLU A 55 12.13 -4.81 8.68
C GLU A 55 13.63 -4.82 8.44
N THR A 56 14.43 -5.06 9.48
CA THR A 56 15.89 -5.26 9.33
C THR A 56 16.26 -6.73 9.54
N TRP A 57 16.93 -7.29 8.54
CA TRP A 57 17.43 -8.66 8.49
C TRP A 57 18.95 -8.68 8.55
N ILE A 58 19.50 -9.72 9.18
CA ILE A 58 20.93 -10.03 9.11
C ILE A 58 21.10 -11.07 8.02
N MET A 59 21.92 -10.76 7.01
CA MET A 59 22.16 -11.61 5.84
C MET A 59 23.66 -11.83 5.65
N PRO A 60 24.09 -12.98 5.10
CA PRO A 60 25.48 -13.16 4.67
C PRO A 60 25.86 -12.10 3.64
N VAL A 61 27.09 -11.59 3.70
CA VAL A 61 27.59 -10.55 2.78
C VAL A 61 27.52 -10.99 1.32
N GLN A 62 27.84 -12.26 1.05
CA GLN A 62 27.81 -12.87 -0.28
C GLN A 62 26.41 -12.87 -0.91
N VAL A 63 25.36 -12.72 -0.08
CA VAL A 63 23.97 -12.63 -0.51
C VAL A 63 23.54 -11.18 -0.56
N GLY A 64 23.52 -10.52 0.60
CA GLY A 64 22.90 -9.21 0.81
C GLY A 64 23.58 -8.07 0.06
N LEU A 65 24.82 -8.26 -0.38
CA LEU A 65 25.58 -7.29 -1.18
C LEU A 65 25.96 -7.80 -2.57
N SER A 66 25.46 -8.96 -3.00
CA SER A 66 25.71 -9.41 -4.37
C SER A 66 25.02 -8.49 -5.37
N THR A 67 25.66 -8.26 -6.52
CA THR A 67 25.12 -7.41 -7.59
C THR A 67 23.81 -7.95 -8.14
N GLU A 68 23.68 -9.28 -8.24
CA GLU A 68 22.45 -9.91 -8.70
C GLU A 68 21.30 -9.73 -7.70
N TYR A 69 21.57 -9.89 -6.40
CA TYR A 69 20.56 -9.61 -5.38
C TYR A 69 20.13 -8.15 -5.38
N ALA A 70 21.10 -7.21 -5.46
CA ALA A 70 20.80 -5.78 -5.55
C ALA A 70 19.93 -5.46 -6.79
N ARG A 71 20.19 -6.09 -7.93
CA ARG A 71 19.37 -5.96 -9.15
C ARG A 71 17.95 -6.48 -8.96
N GLN A 72 17.78 -7.64 -8.32
CA GLN A 72 16.46 -8.21 -8.05
C GLN A 72 15.65 -7.32 -7.10
N VAL A 73 16.26 -6.85 -6.01
CA VAL A 73 15.63 -5.91 -5.06
C VAL A 73 15.27 -4.60 -5.75
N PHE A 74 16.14 -4.08 -6.62
CA PHE A 74 15.86 -2.88 -7.42
C PHE A 74 14.63 -3.06 -8.31
N LEU A 75 14.51 -4.17 -9.04
CA LEU A 75 13.37 -4.41 -9.93
C LEU A 75 12.04 -4.55 -9.18
N LEU A 76 12.06 -5.04 -7.95
CA LEU A 76 10.85 -5.14 -7.13
C LEU A 76 10.46 -3.81 -6.48
N THR A 77 11.37 -2.83 -6.42
CA THR A 77 11.09 -1.54 -5.79
C THR A 77 9.99 -0.81 -6.56
N GLY A 78 8.95 -0.36 -5.85
CA GLY A 78 7.78 0.25 -6.47
C GLY A 78 6.76 -0.77 -7.00
N THR A 79 6.80 -2.03 -6.56
CA THR A 79 5.76 -3.03 -6.84
C THR A 79 4.93 -3.29 -5.59
N VAL A 80 3.74 -3.85 -5.76
CA VAL A 80 2.90 -4.34 -4.65
C VAL A 80 2.92 -5.86 -4.57
N ASN A 81 2.63 -6.41 -3.40
CA ASN A 81 2.69 -7.85 -3.16
C ASN A 81 1.62 -8.62 -3.98
N ALA A 82 2.04 -9.56 -4.84
CA ALA A 82 1.12 -10.44 -5.56
C ALA A 82 0.56 -11.58 -4.68
N ALA A 83 1.28 -11.95 -3.62
CA ALA A 83 0.88 -12.98 -2.65
C ALA A 83 0.73 -12.36 -1.25
N THR A 84 0.12 -13.10 -0.31
CA THR A 84 0.03 -12.68 1.09
C THR A 84 1.43 -12.36 1.63
N PHE A 85 1.59 -11.14 2.13
CA PHE A 85 2.84 -10.68 2.73
C PHE A 85 2.58 -10.34 4.19
N ARG A 86 3.15 -11.14 5.11
CA ARG A 86 2.91 -11.04 6.56
C ARG A 86 1.42 -11.18 6.87
N ALA A 87 0.81 -10.15 7.45
CA ALA A 87 -0.62 -10.09 7.77
C ALA A 87 -1.45 -9.38 6.66
N PHE A 88 -0.82 -9.00 5.56
CA PHE A 88 -1.44 -8.20 4.50
C PHE A 88 -1.82 -9.06 3.30
N SER A 89 -3.01 -8.81 2.79
CA SER A 89 -3.56 -9.47 1.61
C SER A 89 -2.82 -9.04 0.34
N PRO A 90 -2.93 -9.80 -0.76
CA PRO A 90 -2.42 -9.35 -2.06
C PRO A 90 -2.87 -7.93 -2.42
N GLY A 91 -1.92 -7.10 -2.89
CA GLY A 91 -2.15 -5.72 -3.31
C GLY A 91 -2.20 -4.67 -2.20
N GLU A 92 -1.92 -5.02 -0.93
CA GLU A 92 -1.96 -4.09 0.20
C GLU A 92 -0.60 -3.51 0.57
N ALA A 93 0.49 -4.23 0.33
CA ALA A 93 1.85 -3.83 0.66
C ALA A 93 2.58 -3.33 -0.59
N LEU A 94 3.09 -2.10 -0.55
CA LEU A 94 4.00 -1.51 -1.53
C LEU A 94 5.43 -1.61 -1.01
N PHE A 95 6.34 -2.13 -1.83
CA PHE A 95 7.76 -2.17 -1.49
C PHE A 95 8.43 -0.84 -1.86
N LEU A 96 8.94 -0.13 -0.86
CA LEU A 96 9.61 1.17 -1.04
C LEU A 96 11.10 1.03 -1.36
N GLY A 97 11.67 -0.15 -1.13
CA GLY A 97 13.07 -0.47 -1.40
C GLY A 97 13.78 -1.02 -0.17
N ALA A 98 15.07 -1.32 -0.35
CA ALA A 98 15.92 -1.79 0.73
C ALA A 98 17.25 -1.04 0.77
N ARG A 99 17.85 -1.03 1.95
CA ARG A 99 19.11 -0.36 2.25
C ARG A 99 20.01 -1.34 2.97
N ALA A 100 21.18 -1.61 2.39
CA ALA A 100 22.24 -2.39 3.01
C ALA A 100 23.49 -1.52 3.10
N ASN A 101 24.24 -1.68 4.19
CA ASN A 101 25.56 -1.09 4.30
C ASN A 101 26.48 -2.11 4.96
N HIS A 102 27.72 -2.15 4.50
CA HIS A 102 28.72 -3.06 5.04
C HIS A 102 30.07 -2.38 5.04
N SER A 103 30.71 -2.44 6.20
CA SER A 103 32.05 -1.92 6.43
C SER A 103 32.79 -2.90 7.34
N GLY A 104 34.06 -3.15 7.03
CA GLY A 104 34.89 -4.09 7.80
C GLY A 104 34.82 -5.52 7.27
N ASP A 105 35.25 -6.47 8.10
CA ASP A 105 35.56 -7.85 7.69
C ASP A 105 34.53 -8.87 8.22
N GLN A 106 33.34 -8.40 8.61
CA GLN A 106 32.31 -9.27 9.17
C GLN A 106 31.63 -10.08 8.06
N PRO A 107 31.37 -11.38 8.25
CA PRO A 107 30.73 -12.19 7.20
C PRO A 107 29.23 -11.89 7.00
N TYR A 108 28.65 -10.99 7.80
CA TYR A 108 27.24 -10.62 7.77
C TYR A 108 27.04 -9.10 7.59
N THR A 109 25.96 -8.75 6.91
CA THR A 109 25.47 -7.37 6.73
C THR A 109 24.02 -7.25 7.21
N THR A 110 23.64 -6.05 7.60
CA THR A 110 22.25 -5.72 7.91
C THR A 110 21.58 -5.11 6.68
N VAL A 111 20.43 -5.67 6.30
CA VAL A 111 19.60 -5.17 5.21
C VAL A 111 18.26 -4.73 5.80
N THR A 112 17.91 -3.46 5.61
CA THR A 112 16.64 -2.88 6.05
C THR A 112 15.73 -2.71 4.85
N PHE A 113 14.52 -3.25 4.92
CA PHE A 113 13.48 -3.17 3.89
C PHE A 113 12.38 -2.26 4.38
N ASP A 114 11.92 -1.36 3.52
CA ASP A 114 10.82 -0.46 3.83
C ASP A 114 9.61 -0.78 2.95
N PHE A 115 8.44 -0.75 3.59
CA PHE A 115 7.17 -1.00 2.97
C PHE A 115 6.18 0.07 3.39
N HIS A 116 5.22 0.32 2.51
CA HIS A 116 4.06 1.12 2.81
C HIS A 116 2.82 0.24 2.63
N ILE A 117 1.99 0.18 3.65
CA ILE A 117 0.79 -0.64 3.65
C ILE A 117 -0.42 0.26 3.52
N ARG A 118 -1.36 -0.15 2.67
CA ARG A 118 -2.67 0.47 2.52
C ARG A 118 -3.71 -0.62 2.32
N ALA A 119 -4.75 -0.63 3.16
CA ALA A 119 -5.74 -1.69 3.16
C ALA A 119 -6.60 -1.67 1.87
N ASN A 120 -6.97 -2.86 1.39
CA ASN A 120 -7.98 -3.02 0.36
C ASN A 120 -9.36 -2.67 0.94
N ASN A 121 -10.23 -2.06 0.13
CA ASN A 121 -11.61 -1.76 0.50
C ASN A 121 -12.58 -2.58 -0.37
N PRO A 122 -13.10 -3.72 0.12
CA PRO A 122 -14.03 -4.57 -0.64
C PRO A 122 -15.45 -3.99 -0.72
N THR A 123 -15.76 -2.99 0.09
CA THR A 123 -17.06 -2.30 0.14
C THR A 123 -16.89 -0.82 -0.21
N PHE A 124 -16.08 -0.54 -1.23
CA PHE A 124 -15.84 0.81 -1.70
C PHE A 124 -17.10 1.37 -2.34
N TYR A 125 -17.53 2.54 -1.90
CA TYR A 125 -18.80 3.12 -2.29
C TYR A 125 -18.69 4.64 -2.46
N VAL A 126 -19.31 5.14 -3.52
CA VAL A 126 -19.53 6.55 -3.78
C VAL A 126 -21.04 6.73 -3.88
N LYS A 127 -21.59 7.66 -3.11
CA LYS A 127 -23.04 7.91 -3.08
C LYS A 127 -23.56 8.21 -4.49
N GLY A 128 -24.57 7.48 -4.94
CA GLY A 128 -25.13 7.61 -6.30
C GLY A 128 -24.55 6.66 -7.35
N LEU A 129 -23.56 5.85 -7.00
CA LEU A 129 -23.03 4.78 -7.86
C LEU A 129 -23.19 3.41 -7.19
N GLU A 130 -23.06 2.34 -7.96
CA GLU A 130 -23.04 0.98 -7.40
C GLU A 130 -21.80 0.75 -6.52
N GLN A 131 -21.96 -0.03 -5.46
CA GLN A 131 -20.83 -0.45 -4.63
C GLN A 131 -19.87 -1.31 -5.44
N THR A 132 -18.57 -1.14 -5.21
CA THR A 132 -17.50 -1.91 -5.84
C THR A 132 -16.37 -2.19 -4.85
N SER A 133 -15.27 -2.77 -5.33
CA SER A 133 -14.04 -2.95 -4.57
C SER A 133 -12.94 -2.03 -5.10
N LYS A 134 -12.05 -1.60 -4.22
CA LYS A 134 -10.84 -0.84 -4.57
C LYS A 134 -9.65 -1.41 -3.81
N LYS A 135 -8.55 -1.72 -4.50
CA LYS A 135 -7.29 -2.09 -3.86
C LYS A 135 -6.64 -0.88 -3.18
N GLY A 136 -5.80 -1.12 -2.18
CA GLY A 136 -5.14 -0.06 -1.42
C GLY A 136 -4.42 0.93 -2.33
N TRP A 137 -3.60 0.41 -3.24
CA TRP A 137 -2.70 1.19 -4.10
C TRP A 137 -3.28 1.59 -5.47
N GLU A 138 -4.59 1.44 -5.66
CA GLU A 138 -5.28 2.02 -6.82
C GLU A 138 -5.58 3.50 -6.58
N HIS A 139 -5.57 4.28 -7.65
CA HIS A 139 -6.08 5.65 -7.63
C HIS A 139 -7.52 5.65 -8.14
N PHE A 140 -8.36 6.51 -7.59
CA PHE A 140 -9.72 6.67 -8.10
C PHE A 140 -10.08 8.14 -8.20
N TRP A 141 -11.02 8.43 -9.09
CA TRP A 141 -11.67 9.72 -9.21
C TRP A 141 -13.06 9.53 -9.79
N VAL A 142 -13.91 10.52 -9.58
CA VAL A 142 -15.33 10.45 -9.95
C VAL A 142 -15.58 11.47 -11.06
N VAL A 143 -16.19 11.01 -12.16
CA VAL A 143 -16.66 11.89 -13.22
C VAL A 143 -18.04 12.38 -12.84
N TYR A 144 -18.19 13.69 -12.70
CA TYR A 144 -19.47 14.32 -12.41
C TYR A 144 -20.13 14.85 -13.68
N ARG A 145 -21.44 15.01 -13.62
CA ARG A 145 -22.26 15.68 -14.63
C ARG A 145 -23.21 16.65 -13.96
N THR A 146 -23.49 17.73 -14.67
CA THR A 146 -24.51 18.68 -14.28
C THR A 146 -25.89 18.16 -14.64
N ASP A 147 -26.83 18.26 -13.70
CA ASP A 147 -28.25 18.08 -13.93
C ASP A 147 -29.05 19.20 -13.28
N THR A 148 -30.36 19.19 -13.54
CA THR A 148 -31.33 20.02 -12.82
C THR A 148 -32.04 19.14 -11.80
N SER A 149 -32.04 19.56 -10.54
CA SER A 149 -32.81 18.89 -9.48
C SER A 149 -34.31 19.08 -9.67
N ASP A 150 -35.09 18.35 -8.88
CA ASP A 150 -36.56 18.49 -8.86
C ASP A 150 -37.03 19.90 -8.45
N SER A 151 -36.19 20.67 -7.76
CA SER A 151 -36.44 22.07 -7.38
C SER A 151 -36.07 23.09 -8.47
N GLY A 152 -35.42 22.64 -9.55
CA GLY A 152 -34.91 23.51 -10.62
C GLY A 152 -33.47 24.01 -10.40
N ALA A 153 -32.80 23.59 -9.33
CA ALA A 153 -31.42 23.96 -9.06
C ALA A 153 -30.43 23.14 -9.90
N LEU A 154 -29.28 23.73 -10.27
CA LEU A 154 -28.19 23.00 -10.90
C LEU A 154 -27.46 22.16 -9.84
N ILE A 155 -27.42 20.85 -10.03
CA ILE A 155 -26.72 19.90 -9.17
C ILE A 155 -25.62 19.17 -9.96
N GLN A 156 -24.61 18.67 -9.27
CA GLN A 156 -23.64 17.73 -9.82
C GLN A 156 -23.96 16.32 -9.31
N TYR A 157 -24.13 15.37 -10.22
CA TYR A 157 -24.30 13.96 -9.87
C TYR A 157 -23.13 13.13 -10.39
N PRO A 158 -22.69 12.10 -9.65
CA PRO A 158 -21.62 11.23 -10.08
C PRO A 158 -22.13 10.33 -11.21
N ARG A 159 -21.45 10.37 -12.36
CA ARG A 159 -21.77 9.57 -13.54
C ARG A 159 -21.04 8.23 -13.52
N CYS A 160 -19.75 8.27 -13.25
CA CYS A 160 -18.94 7.08 -13.17
C CYS A 160 -17.77 7.26 -12.22
N LEU A 161 -17.37 6.15 -11.62
CA LEU A 161 -16.15 6.01 -10.84
C LEU A 161 -15.08 5.39 -11.75
N VAL A 162 -13.92 6.04 -11.83
CA VAL A 162 -12.75 5.53 -12.54
C VAL A 162 -11.76 5.05 -11.52
N ILE A 163 -11.31 3.79 -11.65
CA ILE A 163 -10.27 3.18 -10.81
C ILE A 163 -9.09 2.83 -11.70
N ASN A 164 -7.91 3.35 -11.36
CA ASN A 164 -6.66 3.15 -12.09
C ASN A 164 -5.70 2.30 -11.26
N LYS A 165 -5.21 1.21 -11.85
CA LYS A 165 -4.08 0.44 -11.32
C LYS A 165 -2.80 1.25 -11.54
N ILE A 166 -2.15 1.64 -10.44
CA ILE A 166 -0.93 2.47 -10.47
C ILE A 166 0.34 1.63 -10.36
N TYR A 167 0.29 0.54 -9.58
CA TYR A 167 1.44 -0.30 -9.29
C TYR A 167 1.23 -1.72 -9.80
N GLU A 168 2.31 -2.34 -10.26
CA GLU A 168 2.32 -3.75 -10.67
C GLU A 168 2.37 -4.67 -9.45
N GLU A 169 1.76 -5.86 -9.59
CA GLU A 169 1.75 -6.88 -8.56
C GLU A 169 2.83 -7.91 -8.89
N GLU A 170 3.80 -8.08 -8.01
CA GLU A 170 4.96 -8.96 -8.25
C GLU A 170 5.17 -9.99 -7.14
N ASP A 171 5.81 -11.10 -7.50
CA ASP A 171 6.26 -12.09 -6.51
C ASP A 171 7.51 -11.57 -5.79
N TRP A 172 7.41 -11.47 -4.47
CA TRP A 172 8.48 -10.99 -3.60
C TRP A 172 9.36 -12.10 -3.03
N SER A 173 9.21 -13.35 -3.50
CA SER A 173 10.13 -14.42 -3.15
C SER A 173 11.62 -14.10 -3.38
N PRO A 174 12.03 -13.27 -4.37
CA PRO A 174 13.42 -12.84 -4.53
C PRO A 174 13.95 -11.92 -3.44
N LEU A 175 13.09 -11.29 -2.62
CA LEU A 175 13.54 -10.53 -1.44
C LEU A 175 14.12 -11.43 -0.34
N ARG A 176 13.88 -12.74 -0.42
CA ARG A 176 14.41 -13.76 0.52
C ARG A 176 14.10 -13.47 2.01
N ILE A 177 13.00 -12.79 2.29
CA ILE A 177 12.51 -12.45 3.65
C ILE A 177 11.22 -13.22 4.02
N ASN A 178 10.98 -14.36 3.40
CA ASN A 178 9.67 -15.02 3.35
C ASN A 178 9.20 -15.57 4.71
N SER A 179 10.10 -15.67 5.70
CA SER A 179 9.75 -16.05 7.08
C SER A 179 9.34 -14.85 7.92
N ALA A 180 8.32 -14.97 8.75
CA ALA A 180 7.87 -13.88 9.63
C ALA A 180 9.01 -13.37 10.55
N PRO A 181 9.20 -12.05 10.67
CA PRO A 181 10.17 -11.47 11.59
C PRO A 181 9.77 -11.81 13.02
N GLY A 182 10.71 -12.25 13.84
CA GLY A 182 10.46 -12.53 15.26
C GLY A 182 10.28 -14.01 15.64
N ARG A 183 10.40 -14.96 14.70
CA ARG A 183 10.66 -16.36 15.07
C ARG A 183 12.11 -16.49 15.54
N GLN A 184 12.39 -16.00 16.75
CA GLN A 184 13.63 -16.29 17.46
C GLN A 184 13.75 -17.82 17.52
N ARG A 185 14.76 -18.40 16.85
CA ARG A 185 15.23 -19.72 17.26
C ARG A 185 15.75 -19.55 18.67
N ARG A 186 14.94 -19.96 19.65
CA ARG A 186 15.26 -19.92 21.07
C ARG A 186 16.63 -20.60 21.27
N GLY A 187 17.66 -19.81 21.53
CA GLY A 187 18.90 -20.26 22.18
C GLY A 187 19.87 -21.11 21.38
N THR A 188 20.17 -20.82 20.11
CA THR A 188 21.37 -21.41 19.50
C THR A 188 22.04 -20.41 18.57
N THR A 189 23.19 -19.88 19.01
CA THR A 189 24.16 -19.28 18.10
C THR A 189 24.49 -20.35 17.07
N ALA A 190 24.02 -20.19 15.84
CA ALA A 190 24.30 -21.14 14.78
C ALA A 190 25.81 -21.28 14.64
N THR A 191 26.29 -22.52 14.66
CA THR A 191 27.71 -22.81 14.44
C THR A 191 28.07 -22.46 12.99
N ALA A 192 29.33 -22.12 12.73
CA ALA A 192 29.78 -21.73 11.38
C ALA A 192 29.47 -22.79 10.30
N ALA A 193 29.37 -24.07 10.69
CA ALA A 193 28.98 -25.19 9.83
C ALA A 193 27.49 -25.16 9.43
N GLU A 194 26.60 -24.78 10.36
CA GLU A 194 25.17 -24.63 10.08
C GLU A 194 24.91 -23.41 9.20
N THR A 195 25.72 -22.34 9.34
CA THR A 195 25.67 -21.19 8.43
C THR A 195 26.14 -21.59 7.03
N ALA A 196 27.23 -22.35 6.90
CA ALA A 196 27.73 -22.80 5.61
C ALA A 196 26.71 -23.69 4.86
N GLN A 197 26.07 -24.63 5.54
CA GLN A 197 25.00 -25.44 4.95
C GLN A 197 23.75 -24.62 4.58
N ALA A 198 23.41 -23.59 5.36
CA ALA A 198 22.32 -22.69 5.02
C ALA A 198 22.65 -21.82 3.79
N VAL A 199 23.93 -21.43 3.63
CA VAL A 199 24.43 -20.70 2.46
C VAL A 199 24.45 -21.60 1.21
N ASP A 200 24.87 -22.85 1.33
CA ASP A 200 24.84 -23.80 0.20
C ASP A 200 23.40 -24.14 -0.23
N ALA A 201 22.49 -24.34 0.73
CA ALA A 201 21.07 -24.50 0.43
C ALA A 201 20.41 -23.21 -0.12
N PHE A 202 21.00 -22.04 0.16
CA PHE A 202 20.59 -20.74 -0.36
C PHE A 202 20.98 -20.56 -1.83
N PHE A 203 22.13 -21.09 -2.26
CA PHE A 203 22.59 -21.01 -3.67
C PHE A 203 22.02 -22.11 -4.59
N ALA A 204 21.37 -23.14 -4.04
CA ALA A 204 20.83 -24.27 -4.80
C ALA A 204 19.37 -24.12 -5.28
N ARG A 205 18.73 -22.95 -5.07
CA ARG A 205 17.34 -22.65 -5.48
C ARG A 205 17.19 -21.28 -6.11
#